data_AF-A0A817DVN1-F1
#
_entry.id   AF-A0A817DVN1-F1
#
_cell.length_a   1.000
_cell.length_b   1.000
_cell.length_c   1.000
_cell.angle_alpha   90.00
_cell.angle_beta   90.00
_cell.angle_gamma   90.00
#
_symmetry.space_group_name_H-M   'P 1'
#
loop_
_entity.id
_entity.type
_entity.pdbx_description
1 polymer ?
#
loop_
_entity_poly.entity_id
_entity_poly.type
_entity_poly.pdbx_seq_one_letter_code
_entity_poly.pdbx_strand_id
1 'polypeptide(L)'
;MYAPRAKFERIHVTSPIKVAAIFLTCIHCLGLFIAFLTSFWIKTNDGHYGPLFSCEKESDLNNNLILSIKTECHLNGFGHDIILFSMPLTAILVILSIFIGFISIFTGSLSFVKNSFLIRRRYWLCTIVLLLFVCIIDWFILIFIPLNYHQQIYHLQWAYGVHCTATIFISLSLITAILMHNTDDTQYIEGIDESTVEK
;
A
#
# COMPACT_ATOMS: atom_id res chain seq x y z
N MET A 1 46.43 2.24 -41.57
CA MET A 1 45.00 2.31 -41.19
C MET A 1 44.89 1.91 -39.72
N TYR A 2 44.44 2.82 -38.85
CA TYR A 2 44.08 2.47 -37.47
C TYR A 2 42.64 1.95 -37.48
N ALA A 3 42.40 0.81 -36.83
CA ALA A 3 41.04 0.32 -36.64
C ALA A 3 40.32 1.21 -35.59
N PRO A 4 39.05 1.59 -35.83
CA PRO A 4 38.28 2.35 -34.85
C PRO A 4 38.17 1.54 -33.55
N ARG A 5 38.41 2.19 -32.41
CA ARG A 5 38.23 1.57 -31.10
C ARG A 5 36.75 1.71 -30.72
N ALA A 6 36.06 0.59 -30.55
CA ALA A 6 34.74 0.59 -29.93
C ALA A 6 34.88 1.02 -28.45
N LYS A 7 34.07 1.98 -28.01
CA LYS A 7 33.98 2.37 -26.61
C LYS A 7 32.62 1.89 -26.09
N PHE A 8 32.64 0.90 -25.20
CA PHE A 8 31.42 0.45 -24.53
C PHE A 8 31.04 1.46 -23.45
N GLU A 9 29.94 2.18 -23.64
CA GLU A 9 29.36 3.01 -22.59
C GLU A 9 28.31 2.19 -21.84
N ARG A 10 28.48 2.08 -20.53
CA ARG A 10 27.57 1.33 -19.67
C ARG A 10 26.38 2.24 -19.35
N ILE A 11 25.23 1.94 -19.94
CA ILE A 11 23.98 2.64 -19.64
C ILE A 11 23.18 1.81 -18.66
N HIS A 12 22.82 2.44 -17.55
CA HIS A 12 21.98 1.83 -16.52
C HIS A 12 20.51 1.98 -16.93
N VAL A 13 19.95 0.94 -17.53
CA VAL A 13 18.52 0.86 -17.83
C VAL A 13 17.82 0.22 -16.64
N THR A 14 16.97 0.99 -15.96
CA THR A 14 16.15 0.48 -14.87
C THR A 14 15.23 -0.63 -15.38
N SER A 15 15.24 -1.78 -14.71
CA SER A 15 14.34 -2.86 -15.11
C SER A 15 12.88 -2.41 -15.00
N PRO A 16 12.05 -2.62 -16.05
CA PRO A 16 10.63 -2.26 -16.03
C PRO A 16 9.87 -2.98 -14.90
N ILE A 17 10.36 -4.14 -14.46
CA ILE A 17 9.79 -4.91 -13.36
C ILE A 17 9.94 -4.18 -12.01
N LYS A 18 11.06 -3.47 -11.78
CA LYS A 18 11.24 -2.65 -10.57
C LYS A 18 10.30 -1.46 -10.55
N VAL A 19 10.07 -0.84 -11.70
CA VAL A 19 9.09 0.26 -11.87
C VAL A 19 7.68 -0.26 -11.60
N ALA A 20 7.32 -1.43 -12.11
CA ALA A 20 6.04 -2.07 -11.86
C ALA A 20 5.81 -2.34 -10.36
N ALA A 21 6.83 -2.77 -9.61
CA ALA A 21 6.72 -2.95 -8.15
C ALA A 21 6.38 -1.64 -7.41
N ILE A 22 7.06 -0.54 -7.75
CA ILE A 22 6.73 0.78 -7.18
C ILE A 22 5.32 1.22 -7.57
N PHE A 23 4.91 0.99 -8.82
CA PHE A 23 3.56 1.29 -9.29
C PHE A 23 2.47 0.51 -8.53
N LEU A 24 2.67 -0.79 -8.28
CA LEU A 24 1.78 -1.60 -7.46
C LEU A 24 1.68 -1.06 -6.02
N THR A 25 2.79 -0.55 -5.48
CA THR A 25 2.82 0.08 -4.15
C THR A 25 1.99 1.37 -4.13
N CYS A 26 2.01 2.17 -5.20
CA CYS A 26 1.14 3.34 -5.35
C CYS A 26 -0.34 2.96 -5.40
N ILE A 27 -0.71 1.94 -6.17
CA ILE A 27 -2.09 1.43 -6.24
C ILE A 27 -2.55 0.95 -4.86
N HIS A 28 -1.69 0.22 -4.15
CA HIS A 28 -1.96 -0.21 -2.78
C HIS A 28 -2.26 0.98 -1.85
N CYS A 29 -1.40 2.02 -1.84
CA CYS A 29 -1.60 3.20 -0.99
C CYS A 29 -2.92 3.93 -1.34
N LEU A 30 -3.25 4.04 -2.63
CA LEU A 30 -4.50 4.63 -3.09
C LEU A 30 -5.71 3.80 -2.64
N GLY A 31 -5.64 2.47 -2.77
CA GLY A 31 -6.68 1.55 -2.34
C GLY A 31 -6.93 1.64 -0.83
N LEU A 32 -5.85 1.66 -0.02
CA LEU A 32 -5.95 1.86 1.43
C LEU A 32 -6.55 3.21 1.77
N PHE A 33 -6.15 4.28 1.09
CA PHE A 33 -6.70 5.62 1.32
C PHE A 33 -8.21 5.67 1.04
N ILE A 34 -8.66 5.08 -0.06
CA ILE A 34 -10.09 4.99 -0.40
C ILE A 34 -10.84 4.16 0.65
N ALA A 35 -10.30 3.01 1.04
CA ALA A 35 -10.90 2.17 2.08
C ALA A 35 -10.95 2.90 3.43
N PHE A 36 -9.91 3.65 3.79
CA PHE A 36 -9.83 4.38 5.05
C PHE A 36 -10.92 5.45 5.20
N LEU A 37 -11.30 6.13 4.11
CA LEU A 37 -12.26 7.23 4.11
C LEU A 37 -13.74 6.80 4.20
N THR A 38 -14.03 5.51 4.27
CA THR A 38 -15.39 4.99 4.25
C THR A 38 -15.73 4.22 5.53
N SER A 39 -17.01 4.29 5.95
CA SER A 39 -17.55 3.49 7.06
C SER A 39 -17.98 2.08 6.63
N PHE A 40 -17.90 1.74 5.34
CA PHE A 40 -18.37 0.46 4.81
C PHE A 40 -17.31 -0.64 4.90
N TRP A 41 -16.76 -0.90 6.10
CA TRP A 41 -15.89 -2.07 6.33
C TRP A 41 -16.67 -3.24 6.89
N ILE A 42 -17.46 -2.98 7.93
CA ILE A 42 -18.29 -3.98 8.60
C ILE A 42 -19.71 -3.44 8.71
N LYS A 43 -20.68 -4.31 8.45
CA LYS A 43 -22.09 -4.08 8.73
C LYS A 43 -22.52 -4.99 9.88
N THR A 44 -23.13 -4.42 10.89
CA THR A 44 -23.86 -5.15 11.93
C THR A 44 -25.36 -4.83 11.84
N ASN A 45 -26.15 -5.30 12.79
CA ASN A 45 -27.56 -4.91 12.88
C ASN A 45 -27.72 -3.43 13.24
N ASP A 46 -26.81 -2.93 14.07
CA ASP A 46 -26.85 -1.58 14.64
C ASP A 46 -26.31 -0.52 13.69
N GLY A 47 -25.48 -0.90 12.72
CA GLY A 47 -24.91 0.09 11.80
C GLY A 47 -23.82 -0.41 10.86
N HIS A 48 -23.05 0.56 10.37
CA HIS A 48 -21.88 0.36 9.52
C HIS A 48 -20.67 1.02 10.17
N TYR A 49 -19.59 0.25 10.31
CA TYR A 49 -18.39 0.65 11.02
C TYR A 49 -17.19 0.59 10.08
N GLY A 50 -16.42 1.66 10.07
CA GLY A 50 -15.11 1.72 9.45
C GLY A 50 -14.07 2.36 10.37
N PRO A 51 -12.80 2.41 9.94
CA PRO A 51 -11.70 2.90 10.76
C PRO A 51 -11.85 4.36 11.17
N LEU A 52 -12.30 5.22 10.25
CA LEU A 52 -12.41 6.67 10.49
C LEU A 52 -13.82 7.10 10.90
N PHE A 53 -14.85 6.48 10.29
CA PHE A 53 -16.24 6.84 10.48
C PHE A 53 -17.05 5.62 10.93
N SER A 54 -17.92 5.83 11.91
CA SER A 54 -18.94 4.87 12.32
C SER A 54 -20.32 5.50 12.12
N CYS A 55 -21.23 4.77 11.51
CA CYS A 55 -22.60 5.22 11.26
C CYS A 55 -23.58 4.23 11.90
N GLU A 56 -24.28 4.68 12.93
CA GLU A 56 -25.21 3.88 13.72
C GLU A 56 -26.65 4.25 13.39
N LYS A 57 -27.54 3.27 13.50
CA LYS A 57 -28.98 3.46 13.35
C LYS A 57 -29.58 3.70 14.72
N GLU A 58 -30.00 4.92 14.97
CA GLU A 58 -30.75 5.25 16.16
C GLU A 58 -32.26 5.10 15.85
N SER A 59 -32.96 4.36 16.70
CA SER A 59 -34.41 4.24 16.64
C SER A 59 -35.04 5.19 17.64
N ASP A 60 -35.45 6.37 17.18
CA ASP A 60 -36.25 7.28 18.00
C ASP A 60 -37.70 6.78 18.07
N LEU A 61 -38.10 6.30 19.24
CA LEU A 61 -39.50 6.00 19.52
C LEU A 61 -40.21 7.30 19.92
N ASN A 62 -40.70 8.04 18.92
CA ASN A 62 -41.51 9.22 19.18
C ASN A 62 -42.91 8.82 19.67
N ASN A 63 -43.52 9.57 20.59
CA ASN A 63 -44.79 9.24 21.28
C ASN A 63 -46.00 8.98 20.35
N ASN A 64 -45.87 9.19 19.04
CA ASN A 64 -46.84 8.83 18.02
C ASN A 64 -46.26 7.78 17.06
N LEU A 65 -46.13 6.51 17.48
CA LEU A 65 -46.12 5.24 16.70
C LEU A 65 -45.43 5.16 15.30
N ILE A 66 -44.64 6.16 14.91
CA ILE A 66 -43.89 6.23 13.66
C ILE A 66 -42.43 5.99 14.06
N LEU A 67 -41.93 4.81 13.73
CA LEU A 67 -40.52 4.48 13.88
C LEU A 67 -39.72 5.27 12.84
N SER A 68 -39.07 6.36 13.24
CA SER A 68 -38.09 7.03 12.39
C SER A 68 -36.71 6.43 12.66
N ILE A 69 -36.14 5.77 11.64
CA ILE A 69 -34.76 5.29 11.69
C ILE A 69 -33.87 6.45 11.25
N LYS A 70 -33.11 7.02 12.18
CA LYS A 70 -32.12 8.06 11.88
C LYS A 70 -30.75 7.41 11.85
N THR A 71 -29.96 7.74 10.83
CA THR A 71 -28.56 7.30 10.77
C THR A 71 -27.68 8.44 11.24
N GLU A 72 -27.01 8.28 12.37
CA GLU A 72 -26.04 9.25 12.86
C GLU A 72 -24.63 8.74 12.57
N CYS A 73 -23.78 9.59 11.98
CA CYS A 73 -22.41 9.25 11.67
C CYS A 73 -21.47 10.06 12.57
N HIS A 74 -20.62 9.36 13.30
CA HIS A 74 -19.64 9.96 14.19
C HIS A 74 -18.23 9.76 13.64
N LEU A 75 -17.45 10.83 13.70
CA LEU A 75 -16.02 10.81 13.45
C LEU A 75 -15.37 10.38 14.76
N ASN A 76 -14.60 9.28 14.74
CA ASN A 76 -14.16 8.49 15.90
C ASN A 76 -15.23 7.58 16.52
N GLY A 77 -15.20 6.29 16.17
CA GLY A 77 -15.85 5.20 16.92
C GLY A 77 -15.23 4.92 18.31
N PHE A 78 -14.70 5.95 18.99
CA PHE A 78 -14.17 5.85 20.36
C PHE A 78 -15.28 5.89 21.42
N GLY A 79 -16.55 6.03 21.00
CA GLY A 79 -17.71 6.10 21.86
C GLY A 79 -18.22 4.72 22.28
N HIS A 80 -17.95 4.38 23.54
CA HIS A 80 -18.74 3.57 24.48
C HIS A 80 -18.72 2.04 24.53
N ASP A 81 -18.25 1.28 23.54
CA ASP A 81 -18.17 -0.18 23.70
C ASP A 81 -16.76 -0.76 23.58
N ILE A 82 -16.33 -1.50 24.61
CA ILE A 82 -15.03 -2.20 24.71
C ILE A 82 -14.85 -3.22 23.55
N ILE A 83 -15.95 -3.68 22.96
CA ILE A 83 -15.97 -4.58 21.79
C ILE A 83 -15.56 -3.84 20.49
N LEU A 84 -15.65 -2.50 20.46
CA LEU A 84 -15.34 -1.66 19.31
C LEU A 84 -13.89 -1.16 19.27
N PHE A 85 -13.03 -1.55 20.22
CA PHE A 85 -11.60 -1.15 20.25
C PHE A 85 -10.83 -1.58 18.99
N SER A 86 -11.36 -2.55 18.24
CA SER A 86 -10.78 -3.05 17.00
C SER A 86 -10.70 -2.00 15.88
N MET A 87 -11.68 -1.08 15.79
CA MET A 87 -11.75 -0.09 14.71
C MET A 87 -10.74 1.06 14.88
N PRO A 88 -10.60 1.69 16.07
CA PRO A 88 -9.54 2.67 16.29
C PRO A 88 -8.13 2.12 16.08
N LEU A 89 -7.86 0.88 16.54
CA LEU A 89 -6.57 0.23 16.30
C LEU A 89 -6.33 0.02 14.80
N THR A 90 -7.35 -0.45 14.08
CA THR A 90 -7.29 -0.58 12.61
C THR A 90 -6.98 0.75 11.95
N ALA A 91 -7.60 1.86 12.40
CA ALA A 91 -7.34 3.19 11.85
C ALA A 91 -5.87 3.59 11.99
N ILE A 92 -5.28 3.41 13.19
CA ILE A 92 -3.87 3.71 13.45
C ILE A 92 -2.96 2.87 12.56
N LEU A 93 -3.25 1.56 12.44
CA LEU A 93 -2.44 0.65 11.63
C LEU A 93 -2.55 0.95 10.13
N VAL A 94 -3.73 1.31 9.62
CA VAL A 94 -3.91 1.72 8.23
C VAL A 94 -3.15 3.02 7.94
N ILE A 95 -3.23 4.02 8.83
CA ILE A 95 -2.46 5.27 8.69
C ILE A 95 -0.96 4.98 8.67
N LEU A 96 -0.49 4.11 9.57
CA LEU A 96 0.92 3.70 9.63
C LEU A 96 1.34 2.97 8.35
N SER A 97 0.50 2.06 7.84
CA SER A 97 0.72 1.33 6.59
C SER A 97 0.86 2.29 5.39
N ILE A 98 -0.06 3.26 5.25
CA ILE A 98 0.00 4.30 4.22
C ILE A 98 1.28 5.13 4.33
N PHE A 99 1.66 5.56 5.54
CA PHE A 99 2.85 6.37 5.75
C PHE A 99 4.14 5.63 5.38
N ILE A 100 4.29 4.38 5.83
CA ILE A 100 5.43 3.53 5.46
C ILE A 100 5.42 3.25 3.95
N GLY A 101 4.24 3.06 3.35
CA GLY A 101 4.06 2.91 1.90
C GLY A 101 4.62 4.10 1.11
N PHE A 102 4.32 5.33 1.53
CA PHE A 102 4.89 6.53 0.92
C PHE A 102 6.42 6.61 1.06
N ILE A 103 6.95 6.28 2.24
CA ILE A 103 8.41 6.22 2.44
C ILE A 103 9.03 5.18 1.50
N SER A 104 8.40 4.02 1.36
CA SER A 104 8.86 2.95 0.46
C SER A 104 8.89 3.40 -1.01
N ILE A 105 7.84 4.09 -1.49
CA ILE A 105 7.78 4.66 -2.84
C ILE A 105 8.92 5.67 -3.03
N PHE A 106 9.16 6.54 -2.05
CA PHE A 106 10.21 7.54 -2.10
C PHE A 106 11.61 6.90 -2.13
N THR A 107 11.90 5.95 -1.23
CA THR A 107 13.19 5.25 -1.19
C THR A 107 13.42 4.40 -2.44
N GLY A 108 12.37 3.76 -2.96
CA GLY A 108 12.42 2.98 -4.18
C GLY A 108 12.71 3.84 -5.41
N SER A 109 12.07 5.02 -5.49
CA SER A 109 12.32 5.99 -6.56
C SER A 109 13.74 6.55 -6.51
N LEU A 110 14.26 6.86 -5.30
CA LEU A 110 15.63 7.31 -5.12
C LEU A 110 16.66 6.27 -5.57
N SER A 111 16.34 4.98 -5.47
CA SER A 111 17.18 3.88 -5.97
C SER A 111 17.51 4.07 -7.46
N PHE A 112 16.55 4.54 -8.27
CA PHE A 112 16.71 4.72 -9.71
C PHE A 112 17.59 5.91 -10.08
N VAL A 113 17.66 6.94 -9.24
CA VAL A 113 18.40 8.19 -9.52
C VAL A 113 19.89 8.07 -9.18
N LYS A 114 20.29 7.07 -8.38
CA LYS A 114 21.68 6.95 -7.90
C LYS A 114 22.57 6.23 -8.92
N ASN A 115 23.65 6.91 -9.34
CA ASN A 115 24.65 6.36 -10.26
C ASN A 115 25.49 5.22 -9.65
N SER A 116 25.72 5.23 -8.34
CA SER A 116 26.52 4.19 -7.68
C SER A 116 25.69 2.93 -7.43
N PHE A 117 26.17 1.80 -7.95
CA PHE A 117 25.55 0.48 -7.78
C PHE A 117 25.31 0.12 -6.30
N LEU A 118 26.32 0.33 -5.46
CA LEU A 118 26.25 -0.04 -4.04
C LEU A 118 25.22 0.78 -3.28
N ILE A 119 25.10 2.07 -3.63
CA ILE A 119 24.09 2.97 -3.05
C ILE A 119 22.69 2.57 -3.50
N ARG A 120 22.49 2.34 -4.81
CA ARG A 120 21.22 1.85 -5.36
C ARG A 120 20.77 0.56 -4.68
N ARG A 121 21.67 -0.41 -4.52
CA ARG A 121 21.38 -1.68 -3.83
C ARG A 121 20.93 -1.47 -2.38
N ARG A 122 21.55 -0.53 -1.65
CA ARG A 122 21.13 -0.19 -0.28
C ARG A 122 19.73 0.41 -0.24
N TYR A 123 19.42 1.39 -1.11
CA TYR A 123 18.06 1.96 -1.19
C TYR A 123 17.01 0.92 -1.58
N TRP A 124 17.34 0.01 -2.50
CA TRP A 124 16.44 -1.09 -2.86
C TRP A 124 16.22 -2.06 -1.71
N LEU A 125 17.27 -2.40 -0.95
CA LEU A 125 17.14 -3.22 0.25
C LEU A 125 16.28 -2.54 1.32
N CYS A 126 16.48 -1.24 1.56
CA CYS A 126 15.61 -0.46 2.45
C CYS A 126 14.15 -0.50 1.99
N THR A 127 13.91 -0.37 0.67
CA THR A 127 12.57 -0.45 0.09
C THR A 127 11.93 -1.81 0.35
N ILE A 128 12.67 -2.92 0.14
CA ILE A 128 12.19 -4.28 0.45
C ILE A 128 11.81 -4.41 1.93
N VAL A 129 12.64 -3.90 2.84
CA VAL A 129 12.37 -3.94 4.28
C VAL A 129 11.11 -3.15 4.64
N LEU A 130 10.93 -1.96 4.06
CA LEU A 130 9.72 -1.15 4.26
C LEU A 130 8.48 -1.86 3.71
N LEU A 131 8.54 -2.42 2.51
CA LEU A 131 7.44 -3.21 1.92
C LEU A 131 7.07 -4.42 2.79
N LEU A 132 8.05 -5.08 3.41
CA LEU A 132 7.82 -6.18 4.33
C LEU A 132 7.02 -5.72 5.56
N PHE A 133 7.37 -4.58 6.15
CA PHE A 133 6.61 -4.02 7.28
C PHE A 133 5.18 -3.67 6.89
N VAL A 134 4.97 -3.04 5.73
CA VAL A 134 3.61 -2.74 5.21
C VAL A 134 2.82 -4.03 5.06
N CYS A 135 3.40 -5.07 4.43
CA CYS A 135 2.73 -6.37 4.29
C CYS A 135 2.33 -6.97 5.64
N ILE A 136 3.23 -6.98 6.63
CA ILE A 136 2.93 -7.56 7.95
C ILE A 136 1.77 -6.83 8.62
N ILE A 137 1.73 -5.49 8.55
CA ILE A 137 0.65 -4.67 9.12
C ILE A 137 -0.68 -4.99 8.43
N ASP A 138 -0.70 -5.01 7.11
CA ASP A 138 -1.88 -5.32 6.30
C ASP A 138 -2.44 -6.71 6.60
N TRP A 139 -1.57 -7.73 6.62
CA TRP A 139 -1.96 -9.10 6.95
C TRP A 139 -2.51 -9.21 8.37
N PHE A 140 -1.91 -8.47 9.31
CA PHE A 140 -2.44 -8.40 10.67
C PHE A 140 -3.85 -7.83 10.70
N ILE A 141 -4.12 -6.71 10.01
CA ILE A 141 -5.47 -6.11 9.94
C ILE A 141 -6.49 -7.10 9.35
N LEU A 142 -6.14 -7.77 8.24
CA LEU A 142 -7.02 -8.75 7.59
C LEU A 142 -7.39 -9.92 8.50
N ILE A 143 -6.47 -10.35 9.37
CA ILE A 143 -6.74 -11.45 10.30
C ILE A 143 -7.48 -10.94 11.54
N PHE A 144 -7.10 -9.78 12.04
CA PHE A 144 -7.60 -9.20 13.28
C PHE A 144 -9.07 -8.80 13.21
N ILE A 145 -9.52 -8.22 12.08
CA ILE A 145 -10.90 -7.76 11.94
C ILE A 145 -11.91 -8.94 12.05
N PRO A 146 -11.86 -9.98 11.20
CA PRO A 146 -12.81 -11.09 11.29
C PRO A 146 -12.75 -11.83 12.63
N LEU A 147 -11.54 -11.93 13.22
CA LEU A 147 -11.36 -12.56 14.52
C LEU A 147 -11.99 -11.78 15.66
N ASN A 148 -12.01 -10.44 15.65
CA ASN A 148 -12.66 -9.70 16.73
C ASN A 148 -14.18 -9.75 16.66
N TYR A 149 -14.73 -9.82 15.44
CA TYR A 149 -16.18 -9.83 15.24
C TYR A 149 -16.78 -11.24 15.17
N HIS A 150 -15.98 -12.32 15.33
CA HIS A 150 -16.44 -13.71 15.20
C HIS A 150 -17.63 -14.09 16.10
N GLN A 151 -17.82 -13.40 17.22
CA GLN A 151 -18.91 -13.65 18.17
C GLN A 151 -20.21 -12.90 17.86
N GLN A 152 -20.17 -11.96 16.90
CA GLN A 152 -21.33 -11.15 16.50
C GLN A 152 -21.80 -11.54 15.09
N ILE A 153 -23.06 -11.24 14.77
CA ILE A 153 -23.54 -11.34 13.39
C ILE A 153 -23.03 -10.10 12.65
N TYR A 154 -22.06 -10.29 11.77
CA TYR A 154 -21.48 -9.22 10.96
C TYR A 154 -21.36 -9.62 9.49
N HIS A 155 -21.32 -8.60 8.63
CA HIS A 155 -21.04 -8.76 7.21
C HIS A 155 -19.89 -7.85 6.80
N LEU A 156 -18.86 -8.45 6.22
CA LEU A 156 -17.78 -7.72 5.58
C LEU A 156 -18.33 -6.97 4.37
N GLN A 157 -17.97 -5.70 4.26
CA GLN A 157 -18.42 -4.79 3.22
C GLN A 157 -17.30 -4.53 2.20
N TRP A 158 -17.62 -3.76 1.16
CA TRP A 158 -16.74 -3.57 0.02
C TRP A 158 -15.39 -2.93 0.39
N ALA A 159 -15.32 -2.07 1.40
CA ALA A 159 -14.06 -1.42 1.78
C ALA A 159 -13.05 -2.42 2.34
N TYR A 160 -13.53 -3.44 3.07
CA TYR A 160 -12.71 -4.56 3.48
C TYR A 160 -12.20 -5.36 2.27
N GLY A 161 -13.04 -5.55 1.24
CA GLY A 161 -12.63 -6.16 -0.03
C GLY A 161 -11.57 -5.35 -0.79
N VAL A 162 -11.66 -4.02 -0.76
CA VAL A 162 -10.64 -3.11 -1.30
C VAL A 162 -9.33 -3.27 -0.52
N HIS A 163 -9.38 -3.33 0.82
CA HIS A 163 -8.20 -3.61 1.64
C HIS A 163 -7.55 -4.95 1.27
N CYS A 164 -8.33 -6.05 1.17
CA CYS A 164 -7.82 -7.35 0.72
C CYS A 164 -7.08 -7.25 -0.63
N THR A 165 -7.68 -6.53 -1.59
CA THR A 165 -7.10 -6.36 -2.92
C THR A 165 -5.80 -5.54 -2.86
N ALA A 166 -5.78 -4.47 -2.05
CA ALA A 166 -4.59 -3.68 -1.80
C ALA A 166 -3.47 -4.52 -1.14
N THR A 167 -3.82 -5.42 -0.21
CA THR A 167 -2.85 -6.34 0.42
C THR A 167 -2.25 -7.34 -0.57
N ILE A 168 -3.01 -7.77 -1.58
CA ILE A 168 -2.49 -8.59 -2.68
C ILE A 168 -1.46 -7.80 -3.50
N PHE A 169 -1.77 -6.54 -3.85
CA PHE A 169 -0.84 -5.71 -4.62
C PHE A 169 0.48 -5.43 -3.89
N ILE A 170 0.43 -5.14 -2.58
CA ILE A 170 1.66 -4.94 -1.81
C ILE A 170 2.45 -6.24 -1.65
N SER A 171 1.79 -7.39 -1.50
CA SER A 171 2.45 -8.70 -1.45
C SER A 171 3.15 -9.02 -2.78
N LEU A 172 2.49 -8.76 -3.91
CA LEU A 172 3.09 -8.91 -5.25
C LEU A 172 4.26 -7.96 -5.47
N SER A 173 4.14 -6.71 -5.02
CA SER A 173 5.22 -5.72 -5.03
C SER A 173 6.44 -6.22 -4.24
N LEU A 174 6.22 -6.73 -3.02
CA LEU A 174 7.28 -7.28 -2.17
C LEU A 174 7.99 -8.46 -2.84
N ILE A 175 7.23 -9.45 -3.32
CA ILE A 175 7.78 -10.63 -4.00
C ILE A 175 8.63 -10.21 -5.19
N THR A 176 8.09 -9.30 -6.02
CA THR A 176 8.77 -8.76 -7.20
C THR A 176 10.04 -8.01 -6.80
N ALA A 177 9.99 -7.21 -5.74
CA ALA A 177 11.14 -6.46 -5.26
C ALA A 177 12.28 -7.38 -4.76
N ILE A 178 11.92 -8.48 -4.09
CA ILE A 178 12.87 -9.52 -3.64
C ILE A 178 13.50 -10.22 -4.84
N LEU A 179 12.69 -10.67 -5.81
CA LEU A 179 13.18 -11.37 -7.00
C LEU A 179 14.15 -10.49 -7.82
N MET A 180 13.89 -9.18 -7.86
CA MET A 180 14.72 -8.21 -8.57
C MET A 180 15.89 -7.64 -7.73
N HIS A 181 16.13 -8.16 -6.52
CA HIS A 181 17.21 -7.63 -5.65
C HIS A 181 18.60 -7.84 -6.26
N ASN A 182 18.83 -8.99 -6.88
CA ASN A 182 20.14 -9.38 -7.43
C ASN A 182 20.25 -9.19 -8.95
N THR A 183 19.20 -8.72 -9.61
CA THR A 183 19.25 -8.48 -11.07
C THR A 183 19.91 -7.13 -11.35
N ASP A 184 21.02 -7.18 -12.09
CA ASP A 184 21.77 -5.99 -12.48
C ASP A 184 21.07 -5.23 -13.61
N ASP A 185 20.73 -3.97 -13.33
CA ASP A 185 20.24 -2.99 -14.30
C ASP A 185 21.43 -2.45 -15.14
N THR A 186 22.09 -3.32 -15.91
CA THR A 186 23.21 -2.94 -16.80
C THR A 186 22.98 -3.47 -18.20
N GLN A 187 22.77 -2.56 -19.15
CA GLN A 187 22.88 -2.86 -20.58
C GLN A 187 24.17 -2.22 -21.10
N TYR A 188 24.91 -2.96 -21.92
CA TYR A 188 26.10 -2.46 -22.60
C TYR A 188 25.66 -1.95 -23.95
N ILE A 189 25.83 -0.65 -24.21
CA ILE A 189 25.65 -0.09 -25.55
C ILE A 189 27.04 0.10 -26.14
N GLU A 190 27.26 -0.47 -27.31
CA GLU A 190 28.48 -0.27 -28.07
C GLU A 190 28.39 1.09 -28.78
N GLY A 191 29.23 2.05 -28.35
CA GLY A 191 29.36 3.35 -29.00
C GLY A 191 30.50 3.30 -30.02
N ILE A 192 30.22 3.74 -31.25
CA ILE A 192 31.24 3.97 -32.27
C ILE A 192 31.87 5.34 -31.98
N ASP A 193 33.19 5.37 -31.80
CA ASP A 193 33.94 6.59 -31.47
C ASP A 193 34.08 7.48 -32.73
N GLU A 194 33.12 8.39 -32.93
CA GLU A 194 33.11 9.34 -34.07
C GLU A 194 34.22 10.40 -33.98
N SER A 195 34.95 10.47 -32.86
CA SER A 195 36.04 11.45 -32.63
C SER A 195 37.27 11.27 -33.55
N THR A 196 37.27 10.26 -34.42
CA THR A 196 38.35 10.00 -35.39
C THR A 196 38.00 10.37 -36.84
N VAL A 197 36.78 10.85 -37.12
CA VAL A 197 36.33 11.22 -38.48
C VAL A 197 36.65 12.68 -38.84
N GLU A 198 36.98 13.54 -37.87
CA GLU A 198 37.45 14.91 -38.14
C GLU A 198 38.98 14.98 -38.27
N LYS A 199 39.52 14.67 -39.45
CA LYS A 199 40.81 15.20 -39.94
C LYS A 199 40.80 15.38 -41.44
#